data_AF-A0A8C1CI38-F1
#
_entry.id   AF-A0A8C1CI38-F1
#
_cell.length_a   1.000
_cell.length_b   1.000
_cell.length_c   1.000
_cell.angle_alpha   90.00
_cell.angle_beta   90.00
_cell.angle_gamma   90.00
#
_symmetry.space_group_name_H-M   'P 1'
#
loop_
_entity.id
_entity.type
_entity.pdbx_description
1 polymer ?
#
loop_
_entity_poly.entity_id
_entity_poly.type
_entity_poly.pdbx_seq_one_letter_code
_entity_poly.pdbx_strand_id
1 'polypeptide(L)'
;MQHDIHVRVPRIPISYVCVLAQRVQLPRRVARQYPSYGLYLYGEGAYAQESRGLKLTGAPVLFLPGNAGSYKQARSLGSVALRKAENLDRRIHMNVFTIDFNEELVALYGGSLRRQTQFLHESIKAILRLYKDRPDPPTGVVLVGHSMGGVVARALFALARFNPRLVSLIITQASPHQAPVLSLDPYILEFYSRVRHRWATSAEELRNVSVLSVGGGYLDFQVRSGLTALSCPIDDLNKMSVVATAVPRSWVSTDHISIVWCKELVLATVRAFFDLIEPETGQFTESPEKRMSVLNYHFFRHPVLKPGGAQDDPITFSGLCLCAHFVVECELQREESLTVSVQVHIPDSIIKVNLFVFLQVYQAFRITITSHCKTTKDRLPSVYRLRVPWFHEDSFDTASIPSVSEIYSMLHSSSPDNASSALLQLHTAPNCQYKVSIRTSFPKVLGQILRFCGPVLPVYSAVVLLLMIRTQLSSIKRSGHPVGIQEGMSKSLQLHILELPILLLLLLLRSEWPRLVSPLLCVLGASIAFWGSTVLRVFVSFLSFFLAPLHR
;
A
#
# COMPACT_ATOMS: atom_id res chain seq x y z
N MET A 1 -29.47 39.52 24.94
CA MET A 1 -29.66 39.26 23.50
C MET A 1 -28.67 38.20 23.07
N GLN A 2 -29.07 36.93 23.11
CA GLN A 2 -28.32 35.80 22.57
C GLN A 2 -28.80 35.60 21.14
N HIS A 3 -27.91 35.77 20.16
CA HIS A 3 -28.19 35.39 18.78
C HIS A 3 -27.84 33.91 18.61
N ASP A 4 -28.87 33.07 18.58
CA ASP A 4 -28.77 31.68 18.15
C ASP A 4 -28.45 31.65 16.65
N ILE A 5 -27.21 31.28 16.32
CA ILE A 5 -26.83 30.95 14.96
C ILE A 5 -27.29 29.52 14.68
N HIS A 6 -28.49 29.38 14.12
CA HIS A 6 -28.96 28.12 13.58
C HIS A 6 -28.12 27.72 12.36
N VAL A 7 -27.11 26.87 12.58
CA VAL A 7 -26.45 26.13 11.50
C VAL A 7 -27.45 25.11 10.95
N ARG A 8 -28.10 25.43 9.82
CA ARG A 8 -28.83 24.43 9.04
C ARG A 8 -27.80 23.45 8.47
N VAL A 9 -27.65 22.31 9.12
CA VAL A 9 -27.06 21.13 8.49
C VAL A 9 -28.03 20.69 7.40
N PRO A 10 -27.67 20.75 6.10
CA PRO A 10 -28.55 20.22 5.07
C PRO A 10 -28.75 18.73 5.35
N ARG A 11 -30.00 18.32 5.62
CA ARG A 11 -30.40 16.92 5.54
C ARG A 11 -30.19 16.49 4.10
N ILE A 12 -29.06 15.84 3.81
CA ILE A 12 -28.86 15.14 2.55
C ILE A 12 -29.89 14.00 2.57
N PRO A 13 -30.90 13.98 1.69
CA PRO A 13 -31.72 12.80 1.56
C PRO A 13 -30.77 11.67 1.14
N ILE A 14 -30.67 10.64 1.98
CA ILE A 14 -30.14 9.34 1.56
C ILE A 14 -31.22 8.77 0.64
N SER A 15 -31.32 9.33 -0.57
CA SER A 15 -31.96 8.65 -1.67
C SER A 15 -31.18 7.35 -1.82
N TYR A 16 -31.86 6.22 -1.69
CA TYR A 16 -31.33 4.93 -2.09
C TYR A 16 -31.05 5.01 -3.60
N VAL A 17 -29.94 5.61 -4.00
CA VAL A 17 -29.54 5.68 -5.39
C VAL A 17 -29.21 4.25 -5.77
N CYS A 18 -30.09 3.64 -6.56
CA CYS A 18 -29.91 2.30 -7.09
C CYS A 18 -28.62 2.31 -7.93
N VAL A 19 -27.55 1.72 -7.39
CA VAL A 19 -26.31 1.50 -8.12
C VAL A 19 -26.59 0.38 -9.11
N LEU A 20 -26.53 0.71 -10.40
CA LEU A 20 -26.72 -0.23 -11.49
C LEU A 20 -25.37 -0.51 -12.12
N ALA A 21 -24.85 -1.71 -11.88
CA ALA A 21 -23.78 -2.26 -12.69
C ALA A 21 -24.40 -2.88 -13.94
N GLN A 22 -24.32 -2.19 -15.07
CA GLN A 22 -24.85 -2.70 -16.32
C GLN A 22 -23.84 -3.64 -16.96
N ARG A 23 -24.23 -4.92 -17.14
CA ARG A 23 -23.37 -5.89 -17.82
C ARG A 23 -23.17 -5.52 -19.29
N VAL A 24 -21.93 -5.45 -19.72
CA VAL A 24 -21.55 -5.23 -21.12
C VAL A 24 -21.58 -6.57 -21.84
N GLN A 25 -22.28 -6.64 -22.97
CA GLN A 25 -22.37 -7.86 -23.75
C GLN A 25 -21.04 -8.16 -24.46
N LEU A 26 -20.39 -9.25 -24.05
CA LEU A 26 -19.15 -9.70 -24.67
C LEU A 26 -19.43 -10.49 -25.96
N PRO A 27 -18.48 -10.52 -26.92
CA PRO A 27 -18.56 -11.40 -28.08
C PRO A 27 -18.76 -12.85 -27.66
N ARG A 28 -19.60 -13.61 -28.39
CA ARG A 28 -19.95 -15.01 -28.04
C ARG A 28 -18.73 -15.90 -27.76
N ARG A 29 -17.66 -15.75 -28.53
CA ARG A 29 -16.40 -16.49 -28.33
C ARG A 29 -15.77 -16.19 -26.97
N VAL A 30 -15.71 -14.92 -26.57
CA VAL A 30 -15.15 -14.49 -25.29
C VAL A 30 -16.04 -14.95 -24.14
N ALA A 31 -17.37 -14.77 -24.25
CA ALA A 31 -18.32 -15.22 -23.23
C ALA A 31 -18.27 -16.74 -23.00
N ARG A 32 -18.06 -17.54 -24.05
CA ARG A 32 -17.88 -19.00 -23.92
C ARG A 32 -16.54 -19.38 -23.31
N GLN A 33 -15.47 -18.63 -23.61
CA GLN A 33 -14.13 -18.90 -23.08
C GLN A 33 -13.99 -18.50 -21.61
N TYR A 34 -14.73 -17.48 -21.16
CA TYR A 34 -14.70 -16.94 -19.80
C TYR A 34 -16.12 -16.84 -19.22
N PRO A 35 -16.82 -17.97 -19.01
CA PRO A 35 -18.24 -17.96 -18.62
C PRO A 35 -18.47 -17.36 -17.22
N SER A 36 -17.49 -17.48 -16.33
CA SER A 36 -17.53 -16.96 -14.97
C SER A 36 -17.13 -15.49 -14.85
N TYR A 37 -16.52 -14.89 -15.89
CA TYR A 37 -16.06 -13.50 -15.82
C TYR A 37 -17.07 -12.54 -16.43
N GLY A 38 -17.01 -11.29 -15.97
CA GLY A 38 -17.94 -10.25 -16.39
C GLY A 38 -17.24 -8.92 -16.65
N LEU A 39 -17.85 -8.11 -17.52
CA LEU A 39 -17.51 -6.71 -17.73
C LEU A 39 -18.77 -5.89 -17.47
N TYR A 40 -18.65 -4.84 -16.67
CA TYR A 40 -19.76 -4.00 -16.28
C TYR A 40 -19.42 -2.53 -16.47
N LEU A 41 -20.42 -1.73 -16.81
CA LEU A 41 -20.39 -0.27 -16.75
C LEU A 41 -21.03 0.17 -15.43
N TYR A 42 -20.34 1.02 -14.68
CA TYR A 42 -20.88 1.67 -13.50
C TYR A 42 -21.89 2.76 -13.91
N GLY A 43 -23.06 2.76 -13.30
CA GLY A 43 -24.00 3.88 -13.35
C GLY A 43 -24.85 3.97 -12.10
N GLU A 44 -25.30 5.17 -11.78
CA GLU A 44 -26.27 5.42 -10.70
C GLU A 44 -27.28 6.50 -11.13
N GLY A 45 -28.48 6.49 -10.57
CA GLY A 45 -29.50 7.51 -10.84
C GLY A 45 -29.92 7.61 -12.32
N ALA A 46 -30.08 8.85 -12.81
CA ALA A 46 -30.48 9.15 -14.19
C ALA A 46 -29.45 8.65 -15.21
N TYR A 47 -28.15 8.79 -14.91
CA TYR A 47 -27.07 8.33 -15.77
C TYR A 47 -27.15 6.82 -16.05
N ALA A 48 -27.55 6.00 -15.07
CA ALA A 48 -27.76 4.57 -15.27
C ALA A 48 -28.92 4.24 -16.24
N GLN A 49 -29.92 5.11 -16.33
CA GLN A 49 -31.05 4.94 -17.26
C GLN A 49 -30.65 5.37 -18.68
N GLU A 50 -29.95 6.51 -18.80
CA GLU A 50 -29.46 7.06 -20.07
C GLU A 50 -28.42 6.14 -20.74
N SER A 51 -27.54 5.54 -19.94
CA SER A 51 -26.47 4.67 -20.43
C SER A 51 -26.92 3.24 -20.78
N ARG A 52 -28.20 2.88 -20.59
CA ARG A 52 -28.74 1.54 -20.90
C ARG A 52 -28.47 1.10 -22.34
N GLY A 53 -28.47 2.03 -23.29
CA GLY A 53 -28.17 1.75 -24.69
C GLY A 53 -26.68 1.55 -25.01
N LEU A 54 -25.78 1.70 -24.02
CA LEU A 54 -24.32 1.72 -24.19
C LEU A 54 -23.83 2.70 -25.26
N LYS A 55 -24.56 3.80 -25.46
CA LYS A 55 -24.13 4.93 -26.30
C LYS A 55 -23.33 5.90 -25.43
N LEU A 56 -22.02 5.69 -25.41
CA LEU A 56 -21.12 6.31 -24.45
C LEU A 56 -20.30 7.42 -25.10
N THR A 57 -19.97 8.46 -24.32
CA THR A 57 -19.26 9.65 -24.81
C THR A 57 -18.14 10.12 -23.88
N GLY A 58 -18.04 9.56 -22.68
CA GLY A 58 -17.00 9.90 -21.70
C GLY A 58 -15.72 9.09 -21.89
N ALA A 59 -14.65 9.55 -21.26
CA ALA A 59 -13.35 8.89 -21.32
C ALA A 59 -13.39 7.52 -20.60
N PRO A 60 -12.93 6.42 -21.23
CA PRO A 60 -13.04 5.09 -20.64
C PRO A 60 -11.99 4.85 -19.55
N VAL A 61 -12.45 4.49 -18.36
CA VAL A 61 -11.62 4.03 -17.22
C VAL A 61 -12.06 2.63 -16.85
N LEU A 62 -11.13 1.70 -16.66
CA LEU A 62 -11.42 0.32 -16.29
C LEU A 62 -10.80 -0.04 -14.93
N PHE A 63 -11.67 -0.35 -13.97
CA PHE A 63 -11.29 -0.80 -12.64
C PHE A 63 -11.12 -2.33 -12.58
N LEU A 64 -10.02 -2.78 -11.97
CA LEU A 64 -9.66 -4.19 -11.80
C LEU A 64 -9.63 -4.55 -10.31
N PRO A 65 -10.51 -5.44 -9.85
CA PRO A 65 -10.50 -5.89 -8.46
C PRO A 65 -9.33 -6.83 -8.17
N GLY A 66 -9.05 -7.00 -6.88
CA GLY A 66 -7.99 -7.86 -6.37
C GLY A 66 -8.44 -9.29 -6.03
N ASN A 67 -7.64 -9.94 -5.18
CA ASN A 67 -7.94 -11.25 -4.60
C ASN A 67 -9.29 -11.24 -3.86
N ALA A 68 -10.18 -12.19 -4.17
CA ALA A 68 -11.56 -12.21 -3.64
C ALA A 68 -12.32 -10.88 -3.82
N GLY A 69 -11.88 -10.05 -4.76
CA GLY A 69 -12.42 -8.71 -4.98
C GLY A 69 -13.60 -8.75 -5.94
N SER A 70 -14.67 -8.04 -5.58
CA SER A 70 -15.84 -7.87 -6.41
C SER A 70 -15.72 -6.62 -7.29
N TYR A 71 -16.35 -6.65 -8.47
CA TYR A 71 -16.49 -5.49 -9.36
C TYR A 71 -17.12 -4.27 -8.66
N LYS A 72 -17.85 -4.49 -7.56
CA LYS A 72 -18.46 -3.45 -6.71
C LYS A 72 -17.44 -2.50 -6.07
N GLN A 73 -16.17 -2.89 -5.96
CA GLN A 73 -15.10 -2.03 -5.42
C GLN A 73 -14.91 -0.74 -6.25
N ALA A 74 -15.33 -0.73 -7.52
CA ALA A 74 -15.30 0.46 -8.37
C ALA A 74 -16.31 1.57 -7.97
N ARG A 75 -17.24 1.29 -7.04
CA ARG A 75 -18.35 2.18 -6.70
C ARG A 75 -17.91 3.59 -6.29
N SER A 76 -16.94 3.70 -5.38
CA SER A 76 -16.50 5.00 -4.88
C SER A 76 -15.84 5.84 -5.97
N LEU A 77 -15.03 5.21 -6.82
CA LEU A 77 -14.44 5.86 -7.99
C LEU A 77 -15.53 6.36 -8.95
N GLY A 78 -16.49 5.49 -9.30
CA GLY A 78 -17.60 5.81 -10.20
C GLY A 78 -18.52 6.92 -9.69
N SER A 79 -18.97 6.84 -8.43
CA SER A 79 -19.88 7.84 -7.85
C SER A 79 -19.22 9.22 -7.74
N VAL A 80 -17.95 9.28 -7.28
CA VAL A 80 -17.25 10.56 -7.17
C VAL A 80 -16.96 11.15 -8.56
N ALA A 81 -16.61 10.32 -9.54
CA ALA A 81 -16.43 10.75 -10.93
C ALA A 81 -17.72 11.33 -11.53
N LEU A 82 -18.85 10.65 -11.35
CA LEU A 82 -20.15 11.09 -11.86
C LEU A 82 -20.58 12.42 -11.24
N ARG A 83 -20.57 12.52 -9.90
CA ARG A 83 -20.93 13.76 -9.20
C ARG A 83 -20.02 14.92 -9.56
N LYS A 84 -18.73 14.65 -9.81
CA LYS A 84 -17.79 15.69 -10.23
C LYS A 84 -18.11 16.18 -11.64
N ALA A 85 -18.54 15.31 -12.55
CA ALA A 85 -18.99 15.67 -13.89
C ALA A 85 -20.28 16.50 -13.87
N GLU A 86 -21.26 16.14 -13.02
CA GLU A 86 -22.54 16.89 -12.89
C GLU A 86 -22.32 18.35 -12.48
N ASN A 87 -21.24 18.63 -11.75
CA ASN A 87 -20.88 19.98 -11.31
C ASN A 87 -20.07 20.78 -12.35
N LEU A 88 -19.83 20.22 -13.55
CA LEU A 88 -19.09 20.87 -14.62
C LEU A 88 -20.06 21.20 -15.77
N ASP A 89 -20.12 22.47 -16.18
CA ASP A 89 -20.89 22.91 -17.36
C ASP A 89 -20.34 22.34 -18.68
N ARG A 90 -19.15 21.72 -18.64
CA ARG A 90 -18.52 21.04 -19.77
C ARG A 90 -18.95 19.58 -19.74
N ARG A 91 -19.40 19.04 -20.89
CA ARG A 91 -19.82 17.63 -21.08
C ARG A 91 -18.72 16.56 -20.84
N ILE A 92 -17.63 16.95 -20.19
CA ILE A 92 -16.49 16.11 -19.82
C ILE A 92 -16.91 15.21 -18.67
N HIS A 93 -16.85 13.91 -18.90
CA HIS A 93 -17.09 12.90 -17.88
C HIS A 93 -16.32 11.63 -18.24
N MET A 94 -16.32 10.68 -17.32
CA MET A 94 -15.71 9.37 -17.50
C MET A 94 -16.78 8.29 -17.57
N ASN A 95 -16.55 7.27 -18.38
CA ASN A 95 -17.33 6.04 -18.31
C ASN A 95 -16.48 5.01 -17.55
N VAL A 96 -16.86 4.74 -16.29
CA VAL A 96 -16.14 3.82 -15.40
C VAL A 96 -16.65 2.40 -15.62
N PHE A 97 -15.81 1.58 -16.22
CA PHE A 97 -16.01 0.14 -16.35
C PHE A 97 -15.36 -0.60 -15.19
N THR A 98 -15.83 -1.82 -14.94
CA THR A 98 -15.24 -2.72 -13.95
C THR A 98 -15.34 -4.16 -14.42
N ILE A 99 -14.30 -4.95 -14.12
CA ILE A 99 -14.29 -6.40 -14.38
C ILE A 99 -14.69 -7.17 -13.14
N ASP A 100 -15.40 -8.26 -13.37
CA ASP A 100 -15.64 -9.32 -12.41
C ASP A 100 -14.79 -10.54 -12.78
N PHE A 101 -13.82 -10.86 -11.92
CA PHE A 101 -12.97 -12.05 -12.05
C PHE A 101 -13.52 -13.25 -11.25
N ASN A 102 -14.82 -13.27 -10.95
CA ASN A 102 -15.48 -14.31 -10.17
C ASN A 102 -14.87 -14.48 -8.76
N GLU A 103 -14.38 -13.39 -8.18
CA GLU A 103 -13.82 -13.33 -6.83
C GLU A 103 -12.76 -14.43 -6.55
N GLU A 104 -11.98 -14.80 -7.56
CA GLU A 104 -10.96 -15.84 -7.45
C GLU A 104 -9.86 -15.48 -6.43
N LEU A 105 -9.34 -16.52 -5.74
CA LEU A 105 -8.31 -16.40 -4.69
C LEU A 105 -6.88 -16.31 -5.25
N VAL A 106 -6.64 -15.32 -6.11
CA VAL A 106 -5.38 -15.17 -6.85
C VAL A 106 -4.15 -14.80 -6.01
N ALA A 107 -4.32 -14.38 -4.75
CA ALA A 107 -3.21 -14.20 -3.84
C ALA A 107 -2.69 -15.54 -3.27
N LEU A 108 -3.47 -16.62 -3.39
CA LEU A 108 -3.14 -17.95 -2.88
C LEU A 108 -2.84 -18.96 -3.99
N TYR A 109 -3.40 -18.75 -5.19
CA TYR A 109 -3.20 -19.61 -6.34
C TYR A 109 -2.99 -18.82 -7.65
N GLY A 110 -1.82 -19.00 -8.28
CA GLY A 110 -1.43 -18.26 -9.49
C GLY A 110 -1.99 -18.80 -10.80
N GLY A 111 -2.57 -20.00 -10.82
CA GLY A 111 -2.97 -20.66 -12.06
C GLY A 111 -4.05 -19.93 -12.85
N SER A 112 -4.84 -19.04 -12.22
CA SER A 112 -5.84 -18.23 -12.92
C SER A 112 -5.35 -16.85 -13.36
N LEU A 113 -4.19 -16.38 -12.89
CA LEU A 113 -3.66 -15.03 -13.19
C LEU A 113 -3.50 -14.79 -14.69
N ARG A 114 -2.97 -15.78 -15.42
CA ARG A 114 -2.85 -15.70 -16.90
C ARG A 114 -4.21 -15.57 -17.58
N ARG A 115 -5.23 -16.29 -17.08
CA ARG A 115 -6.60 -16.24 -17.62
C ARG A 115 -7.22 -14.87 -17.37
N GLN A 116 -7.03 -14.30 -16.17
CA GLN A 116 -7.48 -12.94 -15.85
C GLN A 116 -6.82 -11.89 -16.76
N THR A 117 -5.50 -11.99 -16.99
CA THR A 117 -4.80 -11.08 -17.92
C THR A 117 -5.33 -11.17 -19.35
N GLN A 118 -5.63 -12.38 -19.83
CA GLN A 118 -6.20 -12.56 -21.18
C GLN A 118 -7.63 -12.02 -21.28
N PHE A 119 -8.45 -12.22 -20.24
CA PHE A 119 -9.80 -11.65 -20.19
C PHE A 119 -9.79 -10.12 -20.14
N LEU A 120 -8.86 -9.54 -19.40
CA LEU A 120 -8.64 -8.10 -19.38
C LEU A 120 -8.32 -7.55 -20.77
N HIS A 121 -7.45 -8.22 -21.54
CA HIS A 121 -7.16 -7.84 -22.92
C HIS A 121 -8.42 -7.87 -23.81
N GLU A 122 -9.26 -8.90 -23.68
CA GLU A 122 -10.52 -8.97 -24.42
C GLU A 122 -11.55 -7.91 -23.96
N SER A 123 -11.53 -7.56 -22.67
CA SER A 123 -12.39 -6.52 -22.11
C SER A 123 -12.03 -5.13 -22.64
N ILE A 124 -10.74 -4.80 -22.75
CA ILE A 124 -10.28 -3.54 -23.37
C ILE A 124 -10.78 -3.44 -24.81
N LYS A 125 -10.67 -4.52 -25.60
CA LYS A 125 -11.22 -4.55 -26.97
C LYS A 125 -12.73 -4.37 -27.00
N ALA A 126 -13.46 -4.97 -26.05
CA ALA A 126 -14.91 -4.84 -25.97
C ALA A 126 -15.32 -3.41 -25.62
N ILE A 127 -14.60 -2.74 -24.70
CA ILE A 127 -14.84 -1.33 -24.34
C ILE A 127 -14.63 -0.44 -25.56
N LEU A 128 -13.48 -0.51 -26.22
CA LEU A 128 -13.16 0.37 -27.35
C LEU A 128 -14.15 0.21 -28.53
N ARG A 129 -14.70 -1.00 -28.73
CA ARG A 129 -15.77 -1.23 -29.73
C ARG A 129 -17.07 -0.48 -29.44
N LEU A 130 -17.38 -0.15 -28.18
CA LEU A 130 -18.56 0.64 -27.84
C LEU A 130 -18.47 2.08 -28.36
N TYR A 131 -17.26 2.56 -28.65
CA TYR A 131 -17.01 3.92 -29.11
C TYR A 131 -16.75 4.03 -30.62
N LYS A 132 -16.77 2.92 -31.38
CA LYS A 132 -16.36 2.89 -32.79
C LYS A 132 -17.09 3.92 -33.69
N ASP A 133 -18.33 4.28 -33.34
CA ASP A 133 -19.19 5.17 -34.12
C ASP A 133 -19.10 6.63 -33.63
N ARG A 134 -18.17 6.93 -32.71
CA ARG A 134 -17.88 8.30 -32.25
C ARG A 134 -16.97 9.01 -33.26
N PRO A 135 -17.11 10.34 -33.43
CA PRO A 135 -16.22 11.12 -34.29
C PRO A 135 -14.75 10.98 -33.88
N ASP A 136 -14.48 11.12 -32.58
CA ASP A 136 -13.16 11.00 -31.97
C ASP A 136 -13.16 9.84 -30.96
N PRO A 137 -13.03 8.59 -31.42
CA PRO A 137 -13.06 7.43 -30.54
C PRO A 137 -11.78 7.36 -29.69
N PRO A 138 -11.87 6.96 -28.40
CA PRO A 138 -10.68 6.70 -27.59
C PRO A 138 -9.80 5.64 -28.25
N THR A 139 -8.49 5.89 -28.24
CA THR A 139 -7.46 4.97 -28.74
C THR A 139 -7.02 3.94 -27.69
N GLY A 140 -7.32 4.21 -26.41
CA GLY A 140 -6.95 3.37 -25.28
C GLY A 140 -7.88 3.53 -24.07
N VAL A 141 -7.58 2.78 -23.00
CA VAL A 141 -8.33 2.75 -21.75
C VAL A 141 -7.38 2.98 -20.57
N VAL A 142 -7.76 3.86 -19.65
CA VAL A 142 -7.01 4.06 -18.39
C VAL A 142 -7.36 2.95 -17.41
N LEU A 143 -6.35 2.35 -16.78
CA LEU A 143 -6.55 1.25 -15.83
C LEU A 143 -6.40 1.72 -14.38
N VAL A 144 -7.32 1.29 -13.51
CA VAL A 144 -7.19 1.39 -12.06
C VAL A 144 -7.20 -0.01 -11.48
N GLY A 145 -6.10 -0.45 -10.87
CA GLY A 145 -5.98 -1.82 -10.35
C GLY A 145 -5.75 -1.85 -8.84
N HIS A 146 -6.59 -2.59 -8.13
CA HIS A 146 -6.44 -2.83 -6.69
C HIS A 146 -5.77 -4.18 -6.42
N SER A 147 -4.80 -4.22 -5.52
CA SER A 147 -4.15 -5.46 -5.08
C SER A 147 -3.64 -6.28 -6.27
N MET A 148 -4.01 -7.56 -6.38
CA MET A 148 -3.64 -8.40 -7.54
C MET A 148 -4.15 -7.86 -8.89
N GLY A 149 -5.24 -7.09 -8.92
CA GLY A 149 -5.75 -6.44 -10.12
C GLY A 149 -4.75 -5.45 -10.75
N GLY A 150 -3.96 -4.74 -9.92
CA GLY A 150 -2.88 -3.89 -10.42
C GLY A 150 -1.68 -4.66 -10.98
N VAL A 151 -1.41 -5.85 -10.44
CA VAL A 151 -0.38 -6.75 -10.99
C VAL A 151 -0.86 -7.33 -12.32
N VAL A 152 -2.14 -7.72 -12.42
CA VAL A 152 -2.78 -8.16 -13.67
C VAL A 152 -2.78 -7.07 -14.74
N ALA A 153 -3.00 -5.80 -14.37
CA ALA A 153 -2.86 -4.67 -15.31
C ALA A 153 -1.46 -4.60 -15.93
N ARG A 154 -0.41 -4.72 -15.10
CA ARG A 154 0.97 -4.73 -15.59
C ARG A 154 1.29 -5.99 -16.41
N ALA A 155 0.66 -7.11 -16.09
CA ALA A 155 0.87 -8.36 -16.81
C ALA A 155 0.35 -8.34 -18.26
N LEU A 156 -0.57 -7.44 -18.60
CA LEU A 156 -1.01 -7.25 -19.99
C LEU A 156 0.14 -7.08 -20.96
N PHE A 157 1.15 -6.30 -20.57
CA PHE A 157 2.31 -5.98 -21.39
C PHE A 157 3.24 -7.18 -21.61
N ALA A 158 3.10 -8.25 -20.81
CA ALA A 158 3.83 -9.50 -20.97
C ALA A 158 3.12 -10.53 -21.87
N LEU A 159 1.96 -10.19 -22.44
CA LEU A 159 1.30 -10.99 -23.46
C LEU A 159 1.96 -10.75 -24.83
N ALA A 160 2.24 -11.83 -25.58
CA ALA A 160 3.00 -11.79 -26.83
C ALA A 160 2.37 -10.96 -27.97
N ARG A 161 1.07 -10.64 -27.89
CA ARG A 161 0.33 -9.89 -28.95
C ARG A 161 -0.49 -8.75 -28.36
N PHE A 162 -0.02 -8.15 -27.28
CA PHE A 162 -0.65 -6.96 -26.71
C PHE A 162 -0.03 -5.71 -27.34
N ASN A 163 -0.86 -4.74 -27.72
CA ASN A 163 -0.41 -3.44 -28.20
C ASN A 163 -0.34 -2.47 -27.01
N PRO A 164 0.86 -2.00 -26.59
CA PRO A 164 1.02 -1.10 -25.46
C PRO A 164 0.21 0.20 -25.58
N ARG A 165 -0.08 0.67 -26.82
CA ARG A 165 -0.86 1.91 -27.05
C ARG A 165 -2.29 1.84 -26.53
N LEU A 166 -2.83 0.65 -26.30
CA LEU A 166 -4.19 0.48 -25.77
C LEU A 166 -4.32 0.93 -24.31
N VAL A 167 -3.21 1.10 -23.60
CA VAL A 167 -3.19 1.52 -22.18
C VAL A 167 -2.04 2.49 -21.98
N SER A 168 -2.36 3.78 -21.87
CA SER A 168 -1.38 4.84 -21.63
C SER A 168 -1.13 5.11 -20.14
N LEU A 169 -2.13 4.91 -19.28
CA LEU A 169 -2.05 5.20 -17.84
C LEU A 169 -2.57 4.04 -16.99
N ILE A 170 -1.79 3.69 -15.97
CA ILE A 170 -2.15 2.71 -14.94
C ILE A 170 -2.00 3.37 -13.57
N ILE A 171 -3.07 3.40 -12.79
CA ILE A 171 -3.01 3.72 -11.35
C ILE A 171 -3.25 2.45 -10.57
N THR A 172 -2.37 2.13 -9.64
CA THR A 172 -2.49 0.93 -8.80
C THR A 172 -2.60 1.29 -7.34
N GLN A 173 -3.45 0.56 -6.61
CA GLN A 173 -3.75 0.80 -5.21
C GLN A 173 -3.47 -0.47 -4.41
N ALA A 174 -2.55 -0.41 -3.46
CA ALA A 174 -2.12 -1.53 -2.61
C ALA A 174 -1.69 -2.78 -3.41
N SER A 175 -1.13 -2.58 -4.60
CA SER A 175 -0.75 -3.67 -5.49
C SER A 175 0.67 -4.14 -5.20
N PRO A 176 0.89 -5.41 -4.81
CA PRO A 176 2.22 -5.92 -4.51
C PRO A 176 2.97 -6.16 -5.82
N HIS A 177 3.76 -5.19 -6.25
CA HIS A 177 4.50 -5.20 -7.52
C HIS A 177 5.85 -5.89 -7.45
N GLN A 178 6.53 -5.79 -6.31
CA GLN A 178 7.89 -6.33 -6.16
C GLN A 178 7.87 -7.86 -6.04
N ALA A 179 7.00 -8.40 -5.20
CA ALA A 179 6.88 -9.83 -4.93
C ALA A 179 5.46 -10.15 -4.44
N PRO A 180 4.99 -11.40 -4.58
CA PRO A 180 3.73 -11.81 -3.98
C PRO A 180 3.77 -11.68 -2.45
N VAL A 181 2.61 -11.47 -1.83
CA VAL A 181 2.48 -11.42 -0.36
C VAL A 181 2.85 -12.77 0.26
N LEU A 182 2.37 -13.86 -0.37
CA LEU A 182 2.68 -15.23 -0.01
C LEU A 182 3.11 -16.00 -1.28
N SER A 183 4.25 -16.66 -1.21
CA SER A 183 4.78 -17.49 -2.29
C SER A 183 4.31 -18.95 -2.12
N LEU A 184 3.02 -19.20 -2.32
CA LEU A 184 2.42 -20.51 -2.04
C LEU A 184 2.53 -21.52 -3.19
N ASP A 185 2.76 -21.05 -4.43
CA ASP A 185 2.87 -21.91 -5.60
C ASP A 185 3.86 -21.37 -6.64
N PRO A 186 4.42 -22.24 -7.51
CA PRO A 186 5.38 -21.83 -8.54
C PRO A 186 4.76 -20.97 -9.65
N TYR A 187 3.46 -21.08 -9.92
CA TYR A 187 2.78 -20.28 -10.95
C TYR A 187 2.74 -18.80 -10.59
N ILE A 188 2.52 -18.45 -9.32
CA ILE A 188 2.60 -17.06 -8.85
C ILE A 188 4.02 -16.52 -9.07
N LEU A 189 5.03 -17.27 -8.64
CA LEU A 189 6.43 -16.86 -8.78
C LEU A 189 6.83 -16.66 -10.25
N GLU A 190 6.44 -17.59 -11.12
CA GLU A 190 6.67 -17.49 -12.57
C GLU A 190 5.94 -16.28 -13.16
N PHE A 191 4.69 -16.05 -12.76
CA PHE A 191 3.89 -14.90 -13.21
C PHE A 191 4.59 -13.58 -12.85
N TYR A 192 4.99 -13.41 -11.60
CA TYR A 192 5.73 -12.22 -11.14
C TYR A 192 7.06 -12.04 -11.86
N SER A 193 7.83 -13.13 -12.01
CA SER A 193 9.10 -13.12 -12.73
C SER A 193 8.92 -12.66 -14.17
N ARG A 194 7.91 -13.20 -14.87
CA ARG A 194 7.57 -12.84 -16.24
C ARG A 194 7.17 -11.37 -16.39
N VAL A 195 6.33 -10.85 -15.47
CA VAL A 195 5.95 -9.44 -15.47
C VAL A 195 7.20 -8.59 -15.24
N ARG A 196 7.99 -8.87 -14.19
CA ARG A 196 9.20 -8.10 -13.89
C ARG A 196 10.18 -8.09 -15.05
N HIS A 197 10.44 -9.25 -15.63
CA HIS A 197 11.36 -9.40 -16.76
C HIS A 197 10.92 -8.55 -17.95
N ARG A 198 9.64 -8.63 -18.36
CA ARG A 198 9.12 -7.82 -19.48
C ARG A 198 9.27 -6.32 -19.25
N TRP A 199 8.95 -5.84 -18.05
CA TRP A 199 9.03 -4.41 -17.72
C TRP A 199 10.48 -3.92 -17.59
N ALA A 200 11.42 -4.81 -17.25
CA ALA A 200 12.85 -4.49 -17.19
C ALA A 200 13.51 -4.49 -18.59
N THR A 201 13.23 -5.49 -19.43
CA THR A 201 13.90 -5.64 -20.74
C THR A 201 13.36 -4.72 -21.82
N SER A 202 12.20 -4.12 -21.61
CA SER A 202 11.48 -3.37 -22.65
C SER A 202 11.08 -1.98 -22.18
N ALA A 203 11.93 -1.38 -21.34
CA ALA A 203 11.74 -0.03 -20.80
C ALA A 203 11.51 1.01 -21.91
N GLU A 204 12.25 0.93 -23.02
CA GLU A 204 12.09 1.84 -24.17
C GLU A 204 10.70 1.72 -24.84
N GLU A 205 10.22 0.49 -25.08
CA GLU A 205 8.89 0.26 -25.66
C GLU A 205 7.77 0.74 -24.72
N LEU A 206 7.99 0.62 -23.41
CA LEU A 206 7.05 0.99 -22.35
C LEU A 206 7.30 2.40 -21.80
N ARG A 207 8.15 3.20 -22.45
CA ARG A 207 8.48 4.57 -22.03
C ARG A 207 7.24 5.45 -22.02
N ASN A 208 6.33 5.26 -22.97
CA ASN A 208 5.11 6.07 -23.09
C ASN A 208 3.97 5.62 -22.15
N VAL A 209 4.18 4.58 -21.33
CA VAL A 209 3.19 4.08 -20.37
C VAL A 209 3.49 4.67 -19.00
N SER A 210 2.56 5.48 -18.48
CA SER A 210 2.67 6.06 -17.14
C SER A 210 2.08 5.11 -16.10
N VAL A 211 2.82 4.86 -15.01
CA VAL A 211 2.36 4.00 -13.92
C VAL A 211 2.51 4.74 -12.60
N LEU A 212 1.41 4.91 -11.88
CA LEU A 212 1.40 5.40 -10.50
C LEU A 212 1.03 4.25 -9.57
N SER A 213 1.88 3.97 -8.58
CA SER A 213 1.59 3.03 -7.50
C SER A 213 1.35 3.74 -6.19
N VAL A 214 0.21 3.48 -5.56
CA VAL A 214 -0.18 4.04 -4.26
C VAL A 214 -0.28 2.92 -3.23
N GLY A 215 0.60 2.92 -2.22
CA GLY A 215 0.56 1.98 -1.08
C GLY A 215 -0.38 2.46 0.03
N GLY A 216 -0.97 1.55 0.81
CA GLY A 216 -1.94 1.90 1.87
C GLY A 216 -1.35 2.46 3.16
N GLY A 217 -0.07 2.20 3.44
CA GLY A 217 0.60 2.66 4.66
C GLY A 217 0.51 1.66 5.82
N TYR A 218 0.44 2.16 7.06
CA TYR A 218 0.52 1.31 8.26
C TYR A 218 -0.68 0.41 8.49
N LEU A 219 -1.88 0.84 8.10
CA LEU A 219 -3.11 0.07 8.30
C LEU A 219 -3.30 -1.04 7.25
N ASP A 220 -2.53 -1.04 6.17
CA ASP A 220 -2.49 -2.16 5.24
C ASP A 220 -1.62 -3.30 5.81
N PHE A 221 -2.29 -4.21 6.50
CA PHE A 221 -1.69 -5.43 7.05
C PHE A 221 -1.55 -6.56 6.03
N GLN A 222 -2.22 -6.49 4.88
CA GLN A 222 -2.15 -7.53 3.86
C GLN A 222 -0.98 -7.27 2.90
N VAL A 223 -0.87 -6.05 2.38
CA VAL A 223 0.19 -5.64 1.46
C VAL A 223 1.02 -4.54 2.10
N ARG A 224 2.25 -4.88 2.49
CA ARG A 224 3.22 -3.91 3.00
C ARG A 224 3.56 -2.89 1.91
N SER A 225 3.65 -1.60 2.25
CA SER A 225 3.93 -0.54 1.29
C SER A 225 5.23 -0.78 0.51
N GLY A 226 6.28 -1.33 1.14
CA GLY A 226 7.52 -1.70 0.42
C GLY A 226 7.30 -2.60 -0.80
N LEU A 227 6.30 -3.51 -0.76
CA LEU A 227 5.96 -4.38 -1.89
C LEU A 227 5.26 -3.63 -3.03
N THR A 228 4.67 -2.46 -2.76
CA THR A 228 3.95 -1.67 -3.77
C THR A 228 4.87 -0.79 -4.59
N ALA A 229 6.17 -0.70 -4.28
CA ALA A 229 7.10 0.05 -5.10
C ALA A 229 7.30 -0.59 -6.48
N LEU A 230 7.42 0.27 -7.48
CA LEU A 230 7.77 -0.13 -8.84
C LEU A 230 9.30 -0.22 -8.93
N SER A 231 9.82 -1.41 -9.25
CA SER A 231 11.24 -1.59 -9.57
C SER A 231 11.49 -1.12 -11.01
N CYS A 232 11.88 0.14 -11.18
CA CYS A 232 12.19 0.71 -12.50
C CYS A 232 13.54 1.43 -12.47
N PRO A 233 14.22 1.57 -13.62
CA PRO A 233 15.47 2.33 -13.70
C PRO A 233 15.28 3.75 -13.14
N ILE A 234 16.32 4.30 -12.51
CA ILE A 234 16.30 5.63 -11.88
C ILE A 234 15.87 6.74 -12.87
N ASP A 235 16.14 6.54 -14.16
CA ASP A 235 15.83 7.49 -15.23
C ASP A 235 14.41 7.38 -15.80
N ASP A 236 13.59 6.41 -15.34
CA ASP A 236 12.23 6.21 -15.83
C ASP A 236 11.22 7.12 -15.09
N LEU A 237 11.17 8.38 -15.53
CA LEU A 237 10.30 9.40 -14.96
C LEU A 237 8.81 9.12 -15.10
N ASN A 238 8.40 8.10 -15.89
CA ASN A 238 6.99 7.78 -16.12
C ASN A 238 6.41 6.80 -15.09
N LYS A 239 7.22 6.35 -14.13
CA LYS A 239 6.84 5.35 -13.14
C LYS A 239 7.10 5.89 -11.74
N MET A 240 6.04 6.04 -10.96
CA MET A 240 6.08 6.71 -9.67
C MET A 240 5.43 5.84 -8.60
N SER A 241 5.99 5.86 -7.39
CA SER A 241 5.46 5.16 -6.22
C SER A 241 5.30 6.14 -5.06
N VAL A 242 4.17 6.08 -4.36
CA VAL A 242 3.86 6.92 -3.21
C VAL A 242 3.04 6.13 -2.20
N VAL A 243 3.06 6.53 -0.92
CA VAL A 243 2.15 5.98 0.10
C VAL A 243 0.99 6.94 0.32
N ALA A 244 -0.21 6.43 0.57
CA ALA A 244 -1.43 7.22 0.78
C ALA A 244 -1.29 8.28 1.89
N THR A 245 -0.41 8.05 2.87
CA THR A 245 -0.07 9.01 3.93
C THR A 245 0.70 10.23 3.42
N ALA A 246 1.44 10.10 2.31
CA ALA A 246 2.17 11.19 1.68
C ALA A 246 1.36 11.92 0.60
N VAL A 247 0.25 11.33 0.13
CA VAL A 247 -0.60 11.94 -0.89
C VAL A 247 -1.22 13.23 -0.35
N PRO A 248 -1.00 14.39 -1.00
CA PRO A 248 -1.52 15.67 -0.54
C PRO A 248 -3.05 15.67 -0.39
N ARG A 249 -3.54 16.24 0.72
CA ARG A 249 -4.97 16.27 1.12
C ARG A 249 -5.57 14.90 1.45
N SER A 250 -4.78 13.83 1.38
CA SER A 250 -5.14 12.50 1.87
C SER A 250 -4.61 12.30 3.27
N TRP A 251 -3.28 12.35 3.44
CA TRP A 251 -2.58 12.29 4.74
C TRP A 251 -3.10 11.21 5.71
N VAL A 252 -3.57 10.10 5.16
CA VAL A 252 -4.23 9.05 5.91
C VAL A 252 -3.70 7.70 5.46
N SER A 253 -3.51 6.81 6.43
CA SER A 253 -3.25 5.41 6.13
C SER A 253 -4.58 4.70 5.90
N THR A 254 -4.58 3.75 4.97
CA THR A 254 -5.75 2.95 4.61
C THR A 254 -5.46 1.49 4.91
N ASP A 255 -6.47 0.75 5.33
CA ASP A 255 -6.39 -0.71 5.29
C ASP A 255 -6.45 -1.22 3.85
N HIS A 256 -6.15 -2.50 3.67
CA HIS A 256 -5.97 -3.08 2.34
C HIS A 256 -7.14 -2.85 1.40
N ILE A 257 -8.37 -2.93 1.91
CA ILE A 257 -9.57 -2.81 1.09
C ILE A 257 -10.03 -1.35 1.07
N SER A 258 -9.95 -0.63 2.19
CA SER A 258 -10.42 0.74 2.27
C SER A 258 -9.69 1.73 1.39
N ILE A 259 -8.48 1.41 0.92
CA ILE A 259 -7.78 2.23 -0.06
C ILE A 259 -8.62 2.55 -1.31
N VAL A 260 -9.53 1.66 -1.72
CA VAL A 260 -10.37 1.86 -2.92
C VAL A 260 -11.59 2.76 -2.67
N TRP A 261 -11.96 3.00 -1.41
CA TRP A 261 -13.09 3.84 -1.02
C TRP A 261 -12.75 4.96 -0.03
N CYS A 262 -11.48 5.11 0.33
CA CYS A 262 -10.97 6.25 1.08
C CYS A 262 -11.28 7.52 0.28
N LYS A 263 -12.16 8.36 0.85
CA LYS A 263 -12.75 9.50 0.14
C LYS A 263 -11.68 10.47 -0.34
N GLU A 264 -10.69 10.74 0.49
CA GLU A 264 -9.61 11.68 0.22
C GLU A 264 -8.75 11.21 -0.96
N LEU A 265 -8.36 9.93 -0.98
CA LEU A 265 -7.59 9.34 -2.07
C LEU A 265 -8.41 9.19 -3.36
N VAL A 266 -9.69 8.82 -3.25
CA VAL A 266 -10.61 8.78 -4.39
C VAL A 266 -10.77 10.18 -5.00
N LEU A 267 -10.92 11.22 -4.17
CA LEU A 267 -10.98 12.61 -4.63
C LEU A 267 -9.68 13.05 -5.33
N ALA A 268 -8.51 12.68 -4.80
CA ALA A 268 -7.23 12.97 -5.45
C ALA A 268 -7.14 12.30 -6.83
N THR A 269 -7.51 11.02 -6.92
CA THR A 269 -7.51 10.24 -8.17
C THR A 269 -8.48 10.80 -9.20
N VAL A 270 -9.72 11.09 -8.81
CA VAL A 270 -10.73 11.64 -9.71
C VAL A 270 -10.34 13.04 -10.21
N ARG A 271 -9.83 13.92 -9.32
CA ARG A 271 -9.34 15.24 -9.72
C ARG A 271 -8.20 15.14 -10.74
N ALA A 272 -7.24 14.22 -10.51
CA ALA A 272 -6.19 13.96 -11.48
C ALA A 272 -6.76 13.51 -12.82
N PHE A 273 -7.75 12.61 -12.84
CA PHE A 273 -8.38 12.20 -14.10
C PHE A 273 -9.05 13.34 -14.86
N PHE A 274 -9.78 14.23 -14.19
CA PHE A 274 -10.37 15.40 -14.86
C PHE A 274 -9.31 16.33 -15.45
N ASP A 275 -8.19 16.55 -14.77
CA ASP A 275 -7.09 17.39 -15.27
C ASP A 275 -6.28 16.72 -16.40
N LEU A 276 -6.40 15.39 -16.53
CA LEU A 276 -5.81 14.61 -17.62
C LEU A 276 -6.69 14.52 -18.86
N ILE A 277 -7.98 14.85 -18.76
CA ILE A 277 -8.90 14.83 -19.90
C ILE A 277 -8.75 16.14 -20.68
N GLU A 278 -8.55 16.03 -21.99
CA GLU A 278 -8.46 17.15 -22.90
C GLU A 278 -9.86 17.68 -23.23
N PRO A 279 -10.15 18.98 -22.99
CA PRO A 279 -11.47 19.54 -23.24
C PRO A 279 -11.95 19.44 -24.70
N GLU A 280 -11.01 19.40 -25.64
CA GLU A 280 -11.26 19.37 -27.08
C GLU A 280 -11.80 18.01 -27.53
N THR A 281 -11.20 16.93 -27.04
CA THR A 281 -11.53 15.55 -27.42
C THR A 281 -12.46 14.86 -26.40
N GLY A 282 -12.48 15.35 -25.16
CA GLY A 282 -13.12 14.68 -24.03
C GLY A 282 -12.43 13.36 -23.64
N GLN A 283 -11.21 13.12 -24.12
CA GLN A 283 -10.43 11.90 -23.87
C GLN A 283 -9.17 12.21 -23.03
N PHE A 284 -8.59 11.17 -22.44
CA PHE A 284 -7.32 11.29 -21.71
C PHE A 284 -6.19 11.71 -22.66
N THR A 285 -5.33 12.61 -22.19
CA THR A 285 -4.17 13.10 -22.93
C THR A 285 -3.20 11.96 -23.32
N GLU A 286 -2.68 12.04 -24.54
CA GLU A 286 -1.66 11.11 -25.02
C GLU A 286 -0.24 11.50 -24.54
N SER A 287 0.00 12.76 -24.15
CA SER A 287 1.31 13.26 -23.71
C SER A 287 1.75 12.62 -22.38
N PRO A 288 2.89 11.89 -22.35
CA PRO A 288 3.49 11.39 -21.12
C PRO A 288 3.87 12.53 -20.16
N GLU A 289 4.36 13.65 -20.68
CA GLU A 289 4.84 14.79 -19.89
C GLU A 289 3.67 15.43 -19.12
N LYS A 290 2.53 15.65 -19.80
CA LYS A 290 1.31 16.15 -19.15
C LYS A 290 0.79 15.16 -18.11
N ARG A 291 0.83 13.85 -18.41
CA ARG A 291 0.49 12.80 -17.44
C ARG A 291 1.31 12.90 -16.18
N MET A 292 2.64 12.94 -16.31
CA MET A 292 3.52 12.99 -15.15
C MET A 292 3.40 14.30 -14.38
N SER A 293 3.21 15.44 -15.07
CA SER A 293 2.99 16.74 -14.43
C SER A 293 1.72 16.74 -13.56
N VAL A 294 0.59 16.25 -14.08
CA VAL A 294 -0.67 16.19 -13.34
C VAL A 294 -0.61 15.17 -12.19
N LEU A 295 -0.01 13.99 -12.41
CA LEU A 295 0.18 13.00 -11.35
C LEU A 295 1.08 13.54 -10.23
N ASN A 296 2.19 14.20 -10.59
CA ASN A 296 3.06 14.86 -9.64
C ASN A 296 2.30 15.92 -8.83
N TYR A 297 1.44 16.70 -9.47
CA TYR A 297 0.63 17.73 -8.80
C TYR A 297 -0.38 17.16 -7.78
N HIS A 298 -1.10 16.08 -8.12
CA HIS A 298 -2.12 15.54 -7.22
C HIS A 298 -1.57 14.58 -6.17
N PHE A 299 -0.46 13.88 -6.44
CA PHE A 299 0.04 12.81 -5.59
C PHE A 299 1.36 13.11 -4.85
N PHE A 300 2.14 14.10 -5.28
CA PHE A 300 3.45 14.41 -4.68
C PHE A 300 3.58 15.87 -4.23
N ARG A 301 3.03 16.81 -5.02
CA ARG A 301 3.17 18.24 -4.80
C ARG A 301 1.85 18.96 -5.06
N HIS A 302 1.11 19.24 -4.00
CA HIS A 302 -0.03 20.15 -4.10
C HIS A 302 0.34 21.49 -3.46
N PRO A 303 1.08 22.38 -4.18
CA PRO A 303 1.29 23.72 -3.67
C PRO A 303 -0.10 24.35 -3.45
N VAL A 304 -0.33 24.86 -2.25
CA VAL A 304 -1.55 25.60 -1.90
C VAL A 304 -1.69 26.87 -2.76
N LEU A 305 -0.62 27.26 -3.45
CA LEU A 305 -0.54 28.36 -4.41
C LEU A 305 -0.89 27.91 -5.83
N LYS A 306 -1.58 28.78 -6.57
CA LYS A 306 -1.87 28.60 -8.01
C LYS A 306 -0.57 28.49 -8.81
N PRO A 307 -0.56 27.79 -9.97
CA PRO A 307 0.62 27.73 -10.84
C PRO A 307 1.05 29.16 -11.23
N GLY A 308 2.30 29.54 -10.95
CA GLY A 308 2.86 30.87 -11.25
C GLY A 308 3.38 31.67 -10.05
N GLY A 309 3.23 31.19 -8.81
CA GLY A 309 3.93 31.76 -7.66
C GLY A 309 5.39 31.33 -7.66
N ALA A 310 6.33 32.30 -7.60
CA ALA A 310 7.76 32.03 -7.50
C ALA A 310 8.07 31.06 -6.35
N GLN A 311 8.94 30.09 -6.63
CA GLN A 311 9.45 29.14 -5.67
C GLN A 311 10.71 29.76 -5.03
N ASP A 312 10.68 30.06 -3.74
CA ASP A 312 11.91 30.36 -3.02
C ASP A 312 12.77 29.08 -2.98
N ASP A 313 13.99 29.19 -3.49
CA ASP A 313 14.99 28.15 -3.35
C ASP A 313 15.26 27.87 -1.86
N PRO A 314 15.50 26.61 -1.47
CA PRO A 314 15.86 26.30 -0.10
C PRO A 314 17.21 26.94 0.24
N ILE A 315 17.19 27.95 1.11
CA ILE A 315 18.41 28.47 1.74
C ILE A 315 19.01 27.33 2.57
N THR A 316 20.15 26.84 2.11
CA THR A 316 20.92 25.80 2.76
C THR A 316 21.91 26.47 3.70
N PHE A 317 21.71 26.34 5.02
CA PHE A 317 22.75 26.66 5.98
C PHE A 317 23.66 25.44 6.14
N SER A 318 24.82 25.48 5.52
CA SER A 318 25.95 24.59 5.79
C SER A 318 26.66 25.05 7.06
N GLY A 319 26.38 24.39 8.18
CA GLY A 319 27.21 24.47 9.38
C GLY A 319 28.16 23.27 9.43
N LEU A 320 29.46 23.51 9.30
CA LEU A 320 30.48 22.51 9.64
C LEU A 320 30.42 22.22 11.15
N CYS A 321 30.30 20.95 11.51
CA CYS A 321 30.76 20.47 12.82
C CYS A 321 31.93 19.53 12.54
N LEU A 322 33.14 20.03 12.76
CA LEU A 322 34.39 19.26 12.65
C LEU A 322 34.46 18.25 13.80
N CYS A 323 34.89 17.04 13.45
CA CYS A 323 35.17 15.94 14.37
C CYS A 323 36.30 16.34 15.33
N ALA A 324 36.10 16.10 16.62
CA ALA A 324 37.19 15.84 17.55
C ALA A 324 37.29 14.32 17.74
N HIS A 325 38.46 13.78 17.43
CA HIS A 325 38.85 12.40 17.69
C HIS A 325 38.48 11.95 19.09
N PHE A 326 37.63 10.93 19.21
CA PHE A 326 37.74 9.93 20.28
C PHE A 326 37.33 8.57 19.73
N VAL A 327 38.27 7.63 19.77
CA VAL A 327 37.96 6.19 19.86
C VAL A 327 37.16 6.03 21.14
N VAL A 328 35.91 5.59 21.03
CA VAL A 328 35.14 5.13 22.19
C VAL A 328 34.52 3.80 21.83
N GLU A 329 35.06 2.77 22.48
CA GLU A 329 34.47 1.46 22.63
C GLU A 329 32.96 1.58 22.90
N CYS A 330 32.16 0.88 22.11
CA CYS A 330 30.76 0.64 22.44
C CYS A 330 30.69 -0.35 23.62
N GLU A 331 30.93 0.13 24.83
CA GLU A 331 30.50 -0.51 26.07
C GLU A 331 29.14 0.07 26.50
N LEU A 332 28.09 -0.68 26.16
CA LEU A 332 27.06 -1.13 27.10
C LEU A 332 26.92 -0.35 28.42
N GLN A 333 26.02 0.65 28.50
CA GLN A 333 25.18 0.91 29.68
C GLN A 333 24.22 2.10 29.52
N ARG A 334 23.08 1.99 30.23
CA ARG A 334 22.15 3.05 30.67
C ARG A 334 21.32 3.76 29.61
N GLU A 335 20.01 3.56 29.71
CA GLU A 335 18.94 4.56 29.88
C GLU A 335 19.20 6.03 29.50
N GLU A 336 19.94 6.34 28.44
CA GLU A 336 20.00 7.69 27.90
C GLU A 336 18.88 7.85 26.89
N SER A 337 17.72 8.29 27.39
CA SER A 337 16.77 8.97 26.54
C SER A 337 17.50 10.11 25.82
N LEU A 338 17.64 10.03 24.50
CA LEU A 338 18.12 11.15 23.70
C LEU A 338 17.08 12.28 23.84
N THR A 339 17.30 13.13 24.83
CA THR A 339 16.45 14.26 25.14
C THR A 339 17.10 15.46 24.50
N VAL A 340 16.78 15.69 23.23
CA VAL A 340 17.21 16.90 22.55
C VAL A 340 16.32 18.04 23.04
N SER A 341 16.73 18.69 24.14
CA SER A 341 16.12 19.94 24.59
C SER A 341 16.60 21.08 23.70
N VAL A 342 15.93 21.29 22.57
CA VAL A 342 16.22 22.46 21.73
C VAL A 342 15.49 23.67 22.31
N GLN A 343 16.19 24.53 23.05
CA GLN A 343 15.69 25.88 23.32
C GLN A 343 15.89 26.74 22.07
N VAL A 344 14.89 26.74 21.19
CA VAL A 344 14.92 27.51 19.95
C VAL A 344 14.28 28.88 20.20
N HIS A 345 15.10 29.94 20.15
CA HIS A 345 14.62 31.31 19.96
C HIS A 345 14.93 31.72 18.51
N ILE A 346 14.15 31.18 17.56
CA ILE A 346 14.29 31.50 16.13
C ILE A 346 12.95 32.07 15.64
N PRO A 347 12.95 33.13 14.83
CA PRO A 347 11.74 33.76 14.28
C PRO A 347 11.00 32.89 13.25
N ASP A 348 11.58 31.78 12.80
CA ASP A 348 10.96 30.83 11.86
C ASP A 348 10.06 29.83 12.59
N SER A 349 8.83 29.69 12.10
CA SER A 349 7.77 28.84 12.67
C SER A 349 7.95 27.33 12.41
N ILE A 350 9.10 26.90 11.86
CA ILE A 350 9.37 25.50 11.48
C ILE A 350 10.69 25.00 12.09
N ILE A 351 10.61 24.02 12.98
CA ILE A 351 11.78 23.33 13.56
C ILE A 351 12.05 22.05 12.75
N LYS A 352 13.31 21.78 12.42
CA LYS A 352 13.74 20.61 11.62
C LYS A 352 14.69 19.73 12.44
N VAL A 353 14.41 18.43 12.54
CA VAL A 353 15.21 17.44 13.28
C VAL A 353 15.53 16.25 12.37
N ASN A 354 16.81 16.04 12.05
CA ASN A 354 17.26 14.89 11.26
C ASN A 354 17.41 13.64 12.12
N LEU A 355 16.91 12.51 11.61
CA LEU A 355 16.94 11.20 12.28
C LEU A 355 17.97 10.29 11.57
N PHE A 356 19.27 10.58 11.73
CA PHE A 356 20.35 9.88 11.01
C PHE A 356 20.41 8.36 11.25
N VAL A 357 19.97 7.88 12.42
CA VAL A 357 20.02 6.47 12.79
C VAL A 357 18.72 5.72 12.42
N PHE A 358 17.74 6.40 11.82
CA PHE A 358 16.47 5.81 11.43
C PHE A 358 16.49 5.30 9.98
N LEU A 359 17.07 4.12 9.80
CA LEU A 359 17.40 3.56 8.50
C LEU A 359 16.72 2.21 8.22
N GLN A 360 16.26 1.50 9.26
CA GLN A 360 15.78 0.12 9.15
C GLN A 360 14.30 -0.01 9.52
N VAL A 361 13.58 -0.86 8.79
CA VAL A 361 12.14 -1.13 8.99
C VAL A 361 11.76 -1.65 10.38
N TYR A 362 12.68 -2.29 11.08
CA TYR A 362 12.45 -2.80 12.43
C TYR A 362 12.60 -1.73 13.52
N GLN A 363 13.19 -0.58 13.19
CA GLN A 363 13.29 0.52 14.14
C GLN A 363 11.92 1.19 14.28
N ALA A 364 11.58 1.52 15.52
CA ALA A 364 10.38 2.29 15.80
C ALA A 364 10.66 3.23 16.98
N PHE A 365 10.23 4.47 16.83
CA PHE A 365 10.48 5.53 17.81
C PHE A 365 9.16 6.09 18.33
N ARG A 366 9.10 6.32 19.64
CA ARG A 366 8.11 7.18 20.29
C ARG A 366 8.73 8.57 20.41
N ILE A 367 8.09 9.53 19.78
CA ILE A 367 8.48 10.94 19.77
C ILE A 367 7.48 11.67 20.67
N THR A 368 7.95 12.17 21.81
CA THR A 368 7.16 12.95 22.75
C THR A 368 7.50 14.42 22.57
N ILE A 369 6.51 15.23 22.22
CA ILE A 369 6.64 16.66 22.01
C ILE A 369 5.81 17.36 23.09
N THR A 370 6.47 18.12 23.96
CA THR A 370 5.81 18.89 25.01
C THR A 370 5.91 20.37 24.69
N SER A 371 4.78 21.06 24.60
CA SER A 371 4.71 22.50 24.36
C SER A 371 4.41 23.26 25.66
N HIS A 372 5.24 24.23 26.01
CA HIS A 372 5.03 25.17 27.12
C HIS A 372 4.84 26.59 26.57
N CYS A 373 3.63 27.12 26.68
CA CYS A 373 3.27 28.42 26.13
C CYS A 373 2.76 29.35 27.23
N LYS A 374 3.13 30.63 27.19
CA LYS A 374 2.79 31.62 28.22
C LYS A 374 1.33 32.11 28.17
N THR A 375 0.61 31.89 27.06
CA THR A 375 -0.80 32.35 26.86
C THR A 375 -1.61 31.35 26.05
N THR A 376 -2.87 31.11 26.46
CA THR A 376 -3.75 30.02 25.97
C THR A 376 -4.86 30.45 25.01
N LYS A 377 -5.05 31.75 24.73
CA LYS A 377 -6.13 32.21 23.83
C LYS A 377 -5.76 32.01 22.36
N ASP A 378 -6.66 31.33 21.64
CA ASP A 378 -6.80 31.22 20.18
C ASP A 378 -5.50 30.98 19.40
N ARG A 379 -4.88 29.81 19.58
CA ARG A 379 -3.73 29.38 18.77
C ARG A 379 -4.11 28.25 17.83
N LEU A 380 -3.63 28.36 16.58
CA LEU A 380 -3.68 27.28 15.61
C LEU A 380 -2.94 26.04 16.15
N PRO A 381 -3.44 24.82 15.87
CA PRO A 381 -2.76 23.60 16.28
C PRO A 381 -1.37 23.50 15.65
N SER A 382 -0.43 22.91 16.38
CA SER A 382 0.87 22.55 15.81
C SER A 382 0.71 21.36 14.88
N VAL A 383 1.44 21.36 13.77
CA VAL A 383 1.44 20.25 12.80
C VAL A 383 2.84 19.66 12.75
N TYR A 384 2.92 18.35 12.92
CA TYR A 384 4.16 17.60 12.91
C TYR A 384 4.18 16.72 11.67
N ARG A 385 5.26 16.83 10.89
CA ARG A 385 5.45 16.07 9.66
C ARG A 385 6.73 15.26 9.75
N LEU A 386 6.62 13.95 9.67
CA LEU A 386 7.77 13.10 9.42
C LEU A 386 7.89 12.90 7.91
N ARG A 387 9.04 13.29 7.35
CA ARG A 387 9.35 13.15 5.93
C ARG A 387 10.35 12.02 5.72
N VAL A 388 10.01 11.11 4.82
CA VAL A 388 10.87 9.97 4.44
C VAL A 388 11.13 10.05 2.93
N PRO A 389 12.27 10.63 2.52
CA PRO A 389 12.45 11.07 1.14
C PRO A 389 12.61 9.93 0.13
N TRP A 390 13.16 8.78 0.54
CA TRP A 390 13.45 7.66 -0.37
C TRP A 390 12.23 6.83 -0.77
N PHE A 391 11.15 6.86 0.03
CA PHE A 391 9.96 6.03 -0.22
C PHE A 391 8.66 6.83 -0.34
N HIS A 392 8.71 8.15 -0.17
CA HIS A 392 7.54 9.03 -0.19
C HIS A 392 6.44 8.52 0.76
N GLU A 393 6.81 8.30 2.03
CA GLU A 393 5.94 7.79 3.10
C GLU A 393 5.73 8.80 4.23
N ASP A 394 5.65 10.08 3.87
CA ASP A 394 5.40 11.15 4.82
C ASP A 394 4.18 10.87 5.70
N SER A 395 4.28 11.24 6.97
CA SER A 395 3.19 11.14 7.96
C SER A 395 2.99 12.46 8.67
N PHE A 396 1.74 12.72 9.05
CA PHE A 396 1.29 13.98 9.62
C PHE A 396 0.51 13.74 10.90
N ASP A 397 0.84 14.49 11.95
CA ASP A 397 0.12 14.50 13.22
C ASP A 397 -0.20 15.95 13.61
N THR A 398 -1.32 16.16 14.29
CA THR A 398 -1.73 17.49 14.77
C THR A 398 -1.89 17.49 16.28
N ALA A 399 -1.54 18.62 16.90
CA ALA A 399 -1.52 18.79 18.34
C ALA A 399 -2.15 20.12 18.76
N SER A 400 -3.06 20.06 19.74
CA SER A 400 -3.57 21.26 20.41
C SER A 400 -2.50 21.89 21.31
N ILE A 401 -2.68 23.13 21.74
CA ILE A 401 -1.70 23.87 22.56
C ILE A 401 -2.39 24.42 23.82
N PRO A 402 -1.77 24.33 25.03
CA PRO A 402 -0.59 23.53 25.35
C PRO A 402 -0.93 22.04 25.41
N SER A 403 -0.08 21.18 24.86
CA SER A 403 -0.24 19.74 24.96
C SER A 403 1.07 18.99 25.13
N VAL A 404 0.94 17.77 25.62
CA VAL A 404 1.91 16.70 25.45
C VAL A 404 1.38 15.83 24.32
N SER A 405 2.12 15.75 23.22
CA SER A 405 1.77 14.94 22.07
C SER A 405 2.75 13.79 21.93
N GLU A 406 2.23 12.58 21.74
CA GLU A 406 3.02 11.39 21.48
C GLU A 406 2.77 10.90 20.05
N ILE A 407 3.85 10.81 19.28
CA ILE A 407 3.83 10.32 17.90
C ILE A 407 4.65 9.05 17.83
N TYR A 408 4.20 8.10 17.01
CA TYR A 408 4.95 6.88 16.72
C TYR A 408 5.48 6.93 15.29
N SER A 409 6.80 6.83 15.17
CA SER A 409 7.50 6.84 13.90
C SER A 409 8.01 5.43 13.60
N MET A 410 7.70 4.95 12.40
CA MET A 410 8.08 3.65 11.84
C MET A 410 8.48 3.87 10.37
N LEU A 411 9.10 2.88 9.72
CA LEU A 411 9.40 2.92 8.28
C LEU A 411 8.67 1.78 7.55
N HIS A 412 8.22 2.00 6.31
CA HIS A 412 7.77 0.90 5.44
C HIS A 412 8.86 0.34 4.56
N SER A 413 9.89 1.14 4.26
CA SER A 413 11.06 0.73 3.50
C SER A 413 12.33 1.21 4.20
N SER A 414 13.34 0.33 4.28
CA SER A 414 14.67 0.71 4.74
C SER A 414 15.26 1.74 3.78
N SER A 415 16.14 2.60 4.31
CA SER A 415 16.89 3.57 3.50
C SER A 415 17.78 2.83 2.50
N PRO A 416 17.76 3.18 1.21
CA PRO A 416 18.57 2.52 0.18
C PRO A 416 20.05 2.83 0.34
N ASP A 417 20.37 4.06 0.77
CA ASP A 417 21.72 4.56 0.99
C ASP A 417 21.80 5.20 2.38
N ASN A 418 22.84 4.86 3.16
CA ASN A 418 23.07 5.42 4.50
C ASN A 418 23.26 6.95 4.53
N ALA A 419 23.22 7.62 3.37
CA ALA A 419 23.28 9.08 3.23
C ALA A 419 21.92 9.77 3.40
N SER A 420 20.81 9.10 3.07
CA SER A 420 19.47 9.70 3.19
C SER A 420 18.88 9.42 4.57
N SER A 421 18.45 10.49 5.27
CA SER A 421 17.89 10.41 6.63
C SER A 421 16.45 10.91 6.67
N ALA A 422 15.65 10.32 7.55
CA ALA A 422 14.30 10.79 7.80
C ALA A 422 14.35 12.14 8.52
N LEU A 423 13.43 13.04 8.16
CA LEU A 423 13.39 14.41 8.70
C LEU A 423 12.07 14.66 9.42
N LEU A 424 12.12 15.00 10.70
CA LEU A 424 10.97 15.48 11.46
C LEU A 424 10.89 17.01 11.35
N GLN A 425 9.77 17.50 10.84
CA GLN A 425 9.44 18.92 10.72
C GLN A 425 8.31 19.26 11.68
N LEU A 426 8.53 20.24 12.55
CA LEU A 426 7.55 20.70 13.53
C LEU A 426 7.11 22.10 13.11
N HIS A 427 5.88 22.22 12.63
CA HIS A 427 5.23 23.49 12.36
C HIS A 427 4.55 23.96 13.64
N THR A 428 5.22 24.86 14.34
CA THR A 428 4.92 25.23 15.72
C THR A 428 4.37 26.64 15.84
N ALA A 429 3.49 26.87 16.83
CA ALA A 429 3.04 28.22 17.13
C ALA A 429 4.21 29.09 17.65
N PRO A 430 4.28 30.37 17.24
CA PRO A 430 5.30 31.30 17.74
C PRO A 430 5.13 31.54 19.24
N ASN A 431 6.23 31.86 19.94
CA ASN A 431 6.25 32.18 21.38
C ASN A 431 5.88 31.02 22.32
N CYS A 432 6.21 29.78 21.95
CA CYS A 432 6.13 28.59 22.80
C CYS A 432 7.51 27.95 22.92
N GLN A 433 7.81 27.36 24.08
CA GLN A 433 8.97 26.49 24.25
C GLN A 433 8.55 25.05 23.97
N TYR A 434 9.33 24.36 23.14
CA TYR A 434 9.08 22.95 22.80
C TYR A 434 10.23 22.10 23.32
N LYS A 435 9.91 20.95 23.91
CA LYS A 435 10.88 19.92 24.24
C LYS A 435 10.50 18.65 23.48
N VAL A 436 11.46 18.11 22.74
CA VAL A 436 11.30 16.92 21.90
C VAL A 436 12.13 15.80 22.51
N SER A 437 11.49 14.70 22.87
CA SER A 437 12.16 13.49 23.36
C SER A 437 11.90 12.35 22.38
N ILE A 438 12.97 11.72 21.90
CA ILE A 438 12.87 10.60 20.96
C ILE A 438 13.38 9.37 21.70
N ARG A 439 12.52 8.36 21.84
CA ARG A 439 12.85 7.10 22.52
C ARG A 439 12.48 5.93 21.64
N THR A 440 13.23 4.85 21.72
CA THR A 440 12.85 3.59 21.06
C THR A 440 11.55 3.07 21.66
N SER A 441 10.61 2.67 20.81
CA SER A 441 9.32 2.11 21.22
C SER A 441 9.33 0.59 21.05
N PHE A 442 9.75 -0.14 22.07
CA PHE A 442 9.85 -1.61 22.04
C PHE A 442 8.55 -2.32 21.58
N PRO A 443 7.33 -1.92 22.02
CA PRO A 443 6.11 -2.54 21.52
C PRO A 443 5.91 -2.35 20.01
N LYS A 444 6.34 -1.21 19.47
CA LYS A 444 6.25 -0.92 18.02
C LYS A 444 7.35 -1.63 17.24
N VAL A 445 8.56 -1.77 17.80
CA VAL A 445 9.63 -2.60 17.24
C VAL A 445 9.16 -4.05 17.09
N LEU A 446 8.60 -4.63 18.16
CA LEU A 446 8.03 -5.98 18.11
C LEU A 446 6.90 -6.09 17.08
N GLY A 447 6.02 -5.07 17.02
CA GLY A 447 4.98 -4.98 15.99
C GLY A 447 5.54 -4.96 14.56
N GLN A 448 6.63 -4.24 14.30
CA GLN A 448 7.29 -4.23 12.99
C GLN A 448 7.90 -5.58 12.65
N ILE A 449 8.53 -6.25 13.61
CA ILE A 449 9.08 -7.60 13.40
C ILE A 449 7.97 -8.58 13.06
N LEU A 450 6.87 -8.58 13.82
CA LEU A 450 5.69 -9.39 13.50
C LEU A 450 5.09 -9.04 12.14
N ARG A 451 5.07 -7.76 11.75
CA ARG A 451 4.58 -7.34 10.42
C ARG A 451 5.45 -7.88 9.28
N PHE A 452 6.78 -7.85 9.43
CA PHE A 452 7.71 -8.23 8.37
C PHE A 452 7.97 -9.74 8.31
N CYS A 453 7.98 -10.41 9.46
CA CYS A 453 8.31 -11.84 9.57
C CYS A 453 7.07 -12.73 9.77
N GLY A 454 5.96 -12.15 10.27
CA GLY A 454 4.72 -12.86 10.57
C GLY A 454 4.15 -13.68 9.42
N PRO A 455 4.08 -13.15 8.18
CA PRO A 455 3.56 -13.92 7.04
C PRO A 455 4.32 -15.22 6.74
N VAL A 456 5.59 -15.33 7.15
CA VAL A 456 6.42 -16.52 6.90
C VAL A 456 6.28 -17.55 8.03
N LEU A 457 5.78 -17.16 9.22
CA LEU A 457 5.64 -18.05 10.37
C LEU A 457 4.79 -19.30 10.08
N PRO A 458 3.64 -19.24 9.38
CA PRO A 458 2.87 -20.44 9.05
C PRO A 458 3.65 -21.42 8.16
N VAL A 459 4.43 -20.90 7.20
CA VAL A 459 5.25 -21.71 6.30
C VAL A 459 6.34 -22.42 7.09
N TYR A 460 7.07 -21.70 7.94
CA TYR A 460 8.07 -22.30 8.83
C TYR A 460 7.45 -23.34 9.78
N SER A 461 6.27 -23.05 10.32
CA SER A 461 5.55 -23.99 11.19
C SER A 461 5.22 -25.28 10.45
N ALA A 462 4.71 -25.19 9.22
CA ALA A 462 4.41 -26.34 8.39
C ALA A 462 5.68 -27.16 8.04
N VAL A 463 6.78 -26.48 7.68
CA VAL A 463 8.06 -27.15 7.38
C VAL A 463 8.60 -27.90 8.60
N VAL A 464 8.59 -27.27 9.78
CA VAL A 464 9.02 -27.92 11.02
C VAL A 464 8.16 -29.14 11.33
N LEU A 465 6.84 -29.05 11.14
CA LEU A 465 5.93 -30.19 11.31
C LEU A 465 6.23 -31.33 10.33
N LEU A 466 6.49 -31.03 9.07
CA LEU A 466 6.86 -32.04 8.06
C LEU A 466 8.19 -32.73 8.39
N LEU A 467 9.19 -31.96 8.85
CA LEU A 467 10.47 -32.51 9.31
C LEU A 467 10.32 -33.36 10.56
N MET A 468 9.41 -32.96 11.46
CA MET A 468 9.08 -33.74 12.64
C MET A 468 8.43 -35.06 12.25
N ILE A 469 7.47 -35.07 11.32
CA ILE A 469 6.86 -36.29 10.78
C ILE A 469 7.93 -37.19 10.15
N ARG A 470 8.83 -36.62 9.33
CA ARG A 470 9.95 -37.37 8.74
C ARG A 470 10.82 -38.02 9.81
N THR A 471 11.14 -37.29 10.88
CA THR A 471 11.98 -37.78 11.98
C THR A 471 11.29 -38.93 12.71
N GLN A 472 10.01 -38.79 13.01
CA GLN A 472 9.20 -39.85 13.61
C GLN A 472 9.16 -41.12 12.75
N LEU A 473 8.85 -40.98 11.46
CA LEU A 473 8.83 -42.10 10.51
C LEU A 473 10.20 -42.77 10.39
N SER A 474 11.28 -42.00 10.39
CA SER A 474 12.64 -42.53 10.32
C SER A 474 13.04 -43.35 11.56
N SER A 475 12.58 -42.92 12.74
CA SER A 475 12.82 -43.64 13.98
C SER A 475 12.03 -44.93 14.04
N ILE A 476 10.74 -44.87 13.73
CA ILE A 476 9.87 -46.06 13.69
C ILE A 476 10.47 -47.10 12.74
N LYS A 477 10.98 -46.68 11.57
CA LYS A 477 11.64 -47.58 10.62
C LYS A 477 12.94 -48.20 11.14
N ARG A 478 13.71 -47.49 11.98
CA ARG A 478 15.02 -47.96 12.48
C ARG A 478 14.94 -48.74 13.79
N SER A 479 14.11 -48.30 14.73
CA SER A 479 14.06 -48.81 16.11
C SER A 479 12.71 -49.43 16.47
N GLY A 480 11.71 -49.37 15.59
CA GLY A 480 10.33 -49.81 15.87
C GLY A 480 9.54 -48.85 16.76
N HIS A 481 10.15 -47.77 17.26
CA HIS A 481 9.56 -46.87 18.24
C HIS A 481 9.67 -45.40 17.81
N PRO A 482 8.66 -44.56 18.11
CA PRO A 482 8.71 -43.12 17.89
C PRO A 482 9.69 -42.45 18.86
N VAL A 483 10.21 -41.29 18.46
CA VAL A 483 11.07 -40.45 19.32
C VAL A 483 10.18 -39.55 20.18
N GLY A 484 10.61 -39.22 21.40
CA GLY A 484 9.94 -38.21 22.21
C GLY A 484 9.75 -36.89 21.44
N ILE A 485 8.60 -36.24 21.60
CA ILE A 485 8.24 -35.03 20.83
C ILE A 485 9.31 -33.93 20.94
N GLN A 486 9.86 -33.72 22.14
CA GLN A 486 10.89 -32.71 22.41
C GLN A 486 12.20 -33.02 21.66
N GLU A 487 12.61 -34.29 21.63
CA GLU A 487 13.82 -34.72 20.91
C GLU A 487 13.61 -34.70 19.38
N GLY A 488 12.43 -35.10 18.90
CA GLY A 488 12.05 -34.98 17.50
C GLY A 488 12.00 -33.52 17.01
N MET A 489 11.51 -32.61 17.85
CA MET A 489 11.49 -31.16 17.58
C MET A 489 12.91 -30.59 17.52
N SER A 490 13.79 -30.94 18.47
CA SER A 490 15.19 -30.51 18.49
C SER A 490 15.95 -30.95 17.22
N LYS A 491 15.79 -32.21 16.80
CA LYS A 491 16.40 -32.74 15.56
C LYS A 491 15.85 -32.07 14.30
N SER A 492 14.56 -31.67 14.30
CA SER A 492 13.91 -31.00 13.17
C SER A 492 14.35 -29.53 13.03
N LEU A 493 14.56 -28.85 14.16
CA LEU A 493 15.03 -27.46 14.20
C LEU A 493 16.51 -27.32 13.82
N GLN A 494 17.34 -28.35 14.06
CA GLN A 494 18.76 -28.34 13.68
C GLN A 494 19.01 -28.15 12.16
N LEU A 495 18.05 -28.50 11.30
CA LEU A 495 18.17 -28.38 9.84
C LEU A 495 17.92 -26.96 9.29
N HIS A 496 17.36 -26.04 10.08
CA HIS A 496 16.98 -24.67 9.63
C HIS A 496 17.69 -23.55 10.44
N ILE A 497 18.84 -23.87 11.03
CA ILE A 497 19.63 -22.96 11.90
C ILE A 497 20.11 -21.67 11.20
N LEU A 498 19.92 -21.47 9.89
CA LEU A 498 20.51 -20.32 9.19
C LEU A 498 19.70 -19.01 9.16
N GLU A 499 18.41 -19.00 9.50
CA GLU A 499 17.60 -17.75 9.39
C GLU A 499 16.97 -17.33 10.73
N LEU A 500 16.33 -18.26 11.45
CA LEU A 500 15.64 -17.94 12.71
C LEU A 500 16.61 -17.51 13.83
N PRO A 501 17.76 -18.17 14.04
CA PRO A 501 18.74 -17.75 15.01
C PRO A 501 19.40 -16.44 14.62
N ILE A 502 19.70 -16.15 13.35
CA ILE A 502 20.26 -14.84 12.96
C ILE A 502 19.26 -13.72 13.21
N LEU A 503 17.97 -13.96 12.97
CA LEU A 503 16.91 -12.98 13.25
C LEU A 503 16.69 -12.79 14.77
N LEU A 504 16.68 -13.87 15.55
CA LEU A 504 16.54 -13.85 17.01
C LEU A 504 17.82 -13.32 17.69
N LEU A 505 19.00 -13.60 17.14
CA LEU A 505 20.31 -13.15 17.57
C LEU A 505 20.54 -11.68 17.19
N LEU A 506 20.05 -11.18 16.05
CA LEU A 506 20.01 -9.73 15.75
C LEU A 506 19.00 -8.97 16.64
N LEU A 507 17.93 -9.65 17.06
CA LEU A 507 16.95 -9.17 18.06
C LEU A 507 17.54 -9.12 19.47
N LEU A 508 18.35 -10.12 19.84
CA LEU A 508 18.96 -10.26 21.16
C LEU A 508 20.32 -9.54 21.30
N LEU A 509 21.09 -9.39 20.22
CA LEU A 509 22.40 -8.72 20.19
C LEU A 509 22.32 -7.18 20.14
N ARG A 510 21.11 -6.58 20.10
CA ARG A 510 20.96 -5.12 19.99
C ARG A 510 20.52 -4.39 21.27
N SER A 511 20.24 -5.07 22.39
CA SER A 511 20.17 -4.44 23.73
C SER A 511 20.02 -5.45 24.88
N GLU A 512 20.59 -5.13 26.04
CA GLU A 512 20.66 -5.93 27.28
C GLU A 512 19.30 -6.36 27.86
N TRP A 513 18.72 -7.47 27.41
CA TRP A 513 17.49 -8.03 27.99
C TRP A 513 17.50 -9.54 28.30
N PRO A 514 18.55 -10.14 28.89
CA PRO A 514 18.50 -11.58 29.21
C PRO A 514 17.50 -11.95 30.32
N ARG A 515 17.05 -11.02 31.19
CA ARG A 515 16.32 -11.38 32.43
C ARG A 515 14.78 -11.33 32.35
N LEU A 516 14.18 -10.62 31.39
CA LEU A 516 12.72 -10.43 31.31
C LEU A 516 12.09 -10.94 30.00
N VAL A 517 12.87 -10.97 28.91
CA VAL A 517 12.38 -11.41 27.58
C VAL A 517 12.42 -12.93 27.44
N SER A 518 13.35 -13.61 28.11
CA SER A 518 13.45 -15.08 28.10
C SER A 518 12.16 -15.78 28.58
N PRO A 519 11.56 -15.42 29.75
CA PRO A 519 10.28 -16.03 30.15
C PRO A 519 9.14 -15.70 29.19
N LEU A 520 9.10 -14.50 28.62
CA LEU A 520 8.03 -14.06 27.72
C LEU A 520 8.11 -14.74 26.34
N LEU A 521 9.32 -14.95 25.82
CA LEU A 521 9.57 -15.76 24.63
C LEU A 521 9.34 -17.25 24.88
N CYS A 522 9.65 -17.75 26.08
CA CYS A 522 9.27 -19.11 26.49
C CYS A 522 7.75 -19.26 26.57
N VAL A 523 7.03 -18.28 27.11
CA VAL A 523 5.56 -18.29 27.18
C VAL A 523 4.95 -18.14 25.79
N LEU A 524 5.49 -17.28 24.93
CA LEU A 524 5.03 -17.12 23.54
C LEU A 524 5.33 -18.37 22.71
N GLY A 525 6.54 -18.92 22.82
CA GLY A 525 6.94 -20.17 22.18
C GLY A 525 6.11 -21.36 22.68
N ALA A 526 5.84 -21.43 23.98
CA ALA A 526 4.94 -22.43 24.57
C ALA A 526 3.49 -22.23 24.12
N SER A 527 3.03 -20.98 23.98
CA SER A 527 1.69 -20.66 23.48
C SER A 527 1.54 -21.02 22.02
N ILE A 528 2.52 -20.69 21.17
CA ILE A 528 2.55 -21.09 19.76
C ILE A 528 2.62 -22.61 19.63
N ALA A 529 3.43 -23.29 20.45
CA ALA A 529 3.50 -24.74 20.47
C ALA A 529 2.17 -25.37 20.95
N PHE A 530 1.52 -24.79 21.96
CA PHE A 530 0.25 -25.25 22.51
C PHE A 530 -0.91 -25.06 21.52
N TRP A 531 -1.08 -23.85 20.99
CA TRP A 531 -2.12 -23.54 20.01
C TRP A 531 -1.86 -24.23 18.68
N GLY A 532 -0.60 -24.29 18.23
CA GLY A 532 -0.19 -25.06 17.06
C GLY A 532 -0.47 -26.56 17.22
N SER A 533 -0.16 -27.15 18.38
CA SER A 533 -0.50 -28.53 18.71
C SER A 533 -2.01 -28.77 18.76
N THR A 534 -2.78 -27.80 19.26
CA THR A 534 -4.24 -27.90 19.37
C THR A 534 -4.90 -27.83 17.99
N VAL A 535 -4.50 -26.87 17.16
CA VAL A 535 -4.98 -26.74 15.77
C VAL A 535 -4.59 -27.97 14.95
N LEU A 536 -3.36 -28.47 15.10
CA LEU A 536 -2.92 -29.69 14.43
C LEU A 536 -3.74 -30.91 14.88
N ARG A 537 -4.03 -31.04 16.18
CA ARG A 537 -4.91 -32.11 16.69
C ARG A 537 -6.31 -32.03 16.12
N VAL A 538 -6.90 -30.83 16.09
CA VAL A 538 -8.24 -30.63 15.48
C VAL A 538 -8.21 -30.98 13.99
N PHE A 539 -7.18 -30.56 13.27
CA PHE A 539 -7.03 -30.85 11.85
C PHE A 539 -6.83 -32.35 11.57
N VAL A 540 -5.99 -33.05 12.35
CA VAL A 540 -5.77 -34.51 12.23
C VAL A 540 -7.02 -35.30 12.62
N SER A 541 -7.77 -34.87 13.63
CA SER A 541 -9.05 -35.46 14.01
C SER A 541 -10.11 -35.26 12.93
N PHE A 542 -10.16 -34.06 12.34
CA PHE A 542 -11.05 -33.75 11.23
C PHE A 542 -10.69 -34.61 10.01
N LEU A 543 -9.41 -34.67 9.64
CA LEU A 543 -8.93 -35.50 8.53
C LEU A 543 -9.20 -37.00 8.78
N SER A 544 -9.00 -37.49 10.01
CA SER A 544 -9.34 -38.88 10.37
C SER A 544 -10.84 -39.15 10.28
N PHE A 545 -11.70 -38.18 10.64
CA PHE A 545 -13.14 -38.30 10.50
C PHE A 545 -13.58 -38.39 9.03
N PHE A 546 -12.95 -37.62 8.13
CA PHE A 546 -13.22 -37.68 6.69
C PHE A 546 -12.60 -38.88 5.98
N LEU A 547 -11.51 -39.44 6.51
CA LEU A 547 -10.84 -40.62 5.96
C LEU A 547 -11.39 -41.95 6.53
N ALA A 548 -12.08 -41.93 7.68
CA ALA A 548 -12.70 -43.11 8.28
C ALA A 548 -13.68 -43.87 7.36
N PRO A 549 -14.48 -43.22 6.48
CA PRO A 549 -15.34 -43.91 5.52
C PRO A 549 -14.59 -44.55 4.34
N LEU A 550 -13.36 -44.11 4.05
CA LEU A 550 -12.53 -44.63 2.96
C LEU A 550 -11.79 -45.93 3.34
N HIS A 551 -11.87 -46.34 4.60
CA HIS A 551 -11.16 -47.49 5.16
C HIS A 551 -12.11 -48.62 5.62
N ARG A 552 -13.39 -48.55 5.25
CA ARG A 552 -14.40 -49.61 5.43
C ARG A 552 -14.71 -50.31 4.13
#